data_AF-A0A2W7B0F0-F1
#
_entry.id   AF-A0A2W7B0F0-F1
#
_cell.length_a   1.000
_cell.length_b   1.000
_cell.length_c   1.000
_cell.angle_alpha   90.00
_cell.angle_beta   90.00
_cell.angle_gamma   90.00
#
_symmetry.space_group_name_H-M   'P 1'
#
loop_
_entity.id
_entity.type
_entity.pdbx_description
1 polymer ?
#
loop_
_entity_poly.entity_id
_entity_poly.type
_entity_poly.pdbx_seq_one_letter_code
_entity_poly.pdbx_strand_id
1 'polypeptide(L)' 'MTSSPKLVQSLLSGKSTEEKIEWLSAHGTITLKPKTQQNERQSFWFESPTKANCCFFLDDDEFVFMGEHATFQVSDR' A
#
# COMPACT_ATOMS: atom_id res chain seq x y z
N MET A 1 16.13 -6.92 -6.70
CA MET A 1 16.05 -5.67 -5.92
C MET A 1 14.74 -5.69 -5.18
N THR A 2 14.76 -5.92 -3.87
CA THR A 2 13.56 -6.05 -3.02
C THR A 2 13.15 -4.67 -2.50
N SER A 3 12.10 -4.09 -3.07
CA SER A 3 11.55 -2.80 -2.64
C SER A 3 10.85 -2.96 -1.28
N SER A 4 11.50 -2.56 -0.19
CA SER A 4 10.92 -2.58 1.16
C SER A 4 9.82 -1.50 1.32
N PRO A 5 8.79 -1.69 2.17
CA PRO A 5 7.72 -0.72 2.39
C PRO A 5 8.21 0.68 2.82
N LYS A 6 9.27 0.73 3.63
CA LYS A 6 9.93 1.99 4.04
C LYS A 6 10.54 2.76 2.86
N LEU A 7 11.06 2.05 1.86
CA LEU A 7 11.59 2.66 0.64
C LEU A 7 10.47 3.24 -0.20
N VAL A 8 9.35 2.54 -0.34
CA VAL A 8 8.17 3.04 -1.08
C VAL A 8 7.58 4.28 -0.39
N GLN A 9 7.48 4.27 0.94
CA GLN A 9 7.03 5.45 1.69
C GLN A 9 7.98 6.64 1.52
N SER A 10 9.30 6.43 1.62
CA SER A 10 10.28 7.49 1.40
C SER A 10 10.30 7.99 -0.04
N LEU A 11 10.12 7.10 -1.02
CA LEU A 11 10.12 7.44 -2.45
C LEU A 11 8.91 8.28 -2.83
N LEU A 12 7.77 8.01 -2.19
CA LEU A 12 6.51 8.67 -2.47
C LEU A 12 6.16 9.74 -1.43
N SER A 13 7.05 10.04 -0.48
CA SER A 13 6.82 11.09 0.52
C SER A 13 6.64 12.45 -0.18
N GLY A 14 5.63 13.22 0.23
CA GLY A 14 5.29 14.51 -0.37
C GLY A 14 4.57 14.46 -1.73
N LYS A 15 4.31 13.27 -2.29
CA LYS A 15 3.43 13.09 -3.45
C LYS A 15 1.97 13.06 -3.02
N SER A 16 1.09 13.53 -3.90
CA SER A 16 -0.36 13.46 -3.68
C SER A 16 -0.85 12.01 -3.69
N THR A 17 -1.99 11.79 -3.04
CA THR A 17 -2.72 10.52 -3.06
C THR A 17 -2.89 9.93 -4.47
N GLU A 18 -3.22 10.74 -5.47
CA GLU A 18 -3.39 10.30 -6.85
C GLU A 18 -2.08 9.74 -7.44
N GLU A 19 -0.97 10.48 -7.31
CA GLU A 19 0.35 10.03 -7.79
C GLU A 19 0.81 8.74 -7.09
N LYS A 20 0.49 8.59 -5.80
CA LYS A 20 0.78 7.40 -5.02
C LYS A 20 0.04 6.18 -5.55
N ILE A 21 -1.25 6.35 -5.86
CA ILE A 21 -2.11 5.31 -6.43
C ILE A 21 -1.67 4.97 -7.86
N GLU A 22 -1.31 5.97 -8.68
CA GLU A 22 -0.79 5.72 -10.03
C GLU A 22 0.53 4.95 -10.00
N TRP A 23 1.46 5.34 -9.13
CA TRP A 23 2.73 4.64 -8.99
C TRP A 23 2.53 3.18 -8.56
N LEU A 24 1.67 2.94 -7.56
CA LEU A 24 1.34 1.59 -7.12
C LEU A 24 0.64 0.80 -8.24
N SER A 25 -0.27 1.41 -9.00
CA SER A 25 -0.97 0.75 -10.12
C SER A 25 -0.03 0.40 -11.28
N ALA A 26 1.08 1.13 -11.43
CA ALA A 26 2.13 0.77 -12.39
C ALA A 26 3.00 -0.41 -11.91
N HIS A 27 3.04 -0.67 -10.60
CA HIS A 27 3.88 -1.69 -9.97
C HIS A 27 3.08 -2.87 -9.40
N GLY A 28 1.78 -2.95 -9.67
CA GLY A 28 0.89 -4.02 -9.23
C GLY A 28 -0.59 -3.66 -9.42
N THR A 29 -1.46 -4.44 -8.81
CA THR A 29 -2.91 -4.28 -8.89
C THR A 29 -3.41 -3.64 -7.61
N ILE A 30 -4.08 -2.49 -7.71
CA ILE A 30 -4.79 -1.87 -6.59
C ILE A 30 -6.28 -2.20 -6.70
N THR A 31 -6.89 -2.60 -5.59
CA THR A 31 -8.32 -2.83 -5.48
C THR A 31 -8.87 -2.09 -4.28
N LEU A 32 -10.01 -1.43 -4.42
CA LEU A 32 -10.69 -0.79 -3.31
C LEU A 32 -11.18 -1.83 -2.31
N LYS A 33 -10.82 -1.70 -1.03
CA LYS A 33 -11.42 -2.49 0.03
C LYS A 33 -12.84 -1.97 0.27
N PRO A 34 -13.87 -2.83 0.19
CA PRO A 34 -15.21 -2.42 0.56
C PRO A 34 -15.21 -2.01 2.03
N LYS A 35 -15.78 -0.83 2.31
CA LYS A 35 -15.99 -0.36 3.68
C LYS A 35 -17.03 -1.24 4.34
N THR A 36 -16.72 -1.78 5.51
CA THR A 36 -17.69 -2.56 6.31
C THR A 36 -18.46 -1.67 7.27
N GLN A 37 -17.95 -0.46 7.53
CA GLN A 37 -18.60 0.54 8.39
C GLN A 37 -18.59 1.92 7.72
N GLN A 38 -19.63 2.73 7.96
CA GLN A 38 -19.76 4.08 7.39
C GLN A 38 -18.61 5.03 7.79
N ASN A 39 -18.07 4.85 9.00
CA ASN A 39 -16.96 5.65 9.53
C ASN A 39 -15.57 5.04 9.25
N GLU A 40 -15.49 3.94 8.50
CA GLU A 40 -14.20 3.35 8.14
C GLU A 40 -13.47 4.21 7.10
N ARG A 41 -12.17 4.41 7.31
CA ARG A 41 -11.29 5.04 6.33
C ARG A 41 -11.27 4.20 5.05
N GLN A 42 -11.29 4.87 3.89
CA GLN A 42 -11.19 4.15 2.61
C GLN A 42 -9.83 3.46 2.55
N SER A 43 -9.88 2.14 2.43
CA SER A 43 -8.71 1.29 2.40
C SER A 43 -8.54 0.65 1.04
N PHE A 44 -7.32 0.24 0.74
CA PHE A 44 -6.90 -0.28 -0.55
C PHE A 44 -6.12 -1.58 -0.33
N TRP A 45 -6.42 -2.57 -1.15
CA TRP A 45 -5.62 -3.77 -1.32
C TRP A 45 -4.65 -3.53 -2.46
N PHE A 46 -3.37 -3.85 -2.24
CA PHE A 46 -2.38 -3.88 -3.30
C PHE A 46 -1.79 -5.27 -3.42
N GLU A 47 -1.84 -5.83 -4.63
CA GLU A 47 -1.19 -7.08 -5.00
C GLU A 47 -0.05 -6.76 -5.96
N SER A 48 1.18 -7.04 -5.53
CA SER A 48 2.36 -6.95 -6.40
C SER A 48 2.39 -8.10 -7.42
N PRO A 49 3.06 -7.94 -8.57
CA PRO A 49 3.25 -9.00 -9.56
C PRO A 49 3.89 -10.27 -8.98
N THR A 50 4.65 -10.13 -7.90
CA THR A 50 5.28 -11.23 -7.16
C THR A 50 4.36 -11.86 -6.10
N LYS A 51 3.05 -11.61 -6.15
CA LYS A 51 2.03 -12.16 -5.22
C LYS A 51 2.22 -11.76 -3.75
N ALA A 52 2.97 -10.68 -3.49
CA ALA A 52 2.96 -10.04 -2.17
C ALA A 52 1.77 -9.09 -2.08
N ASN A 53 1.02 -9.20 -1.00
CA ASN A 53 -0.24 -8.49 -0.79
C ASN A 53 -0.07 -7.56 0.41
N CYS A 54 -0.54 -6.32 0.28
CA CYS A 54 -0.64 -5.42 1.43
C CYS A 54 -1.99 -4.70 1.44
N CYS A 55 -2.41 -4.31 2.63
CA CYS A 55 -3.58 -3.47 2.84
C CYS A 55 -3.12 -2.15 3.44
N PHE A 56 -3.59 -1.03 2.90
CA PHE A 56 -3.24 0.29 3.41
C PHE A 56 -4.40 1.27 3.24
N PHE A 57 -4.35 2.37 3.96
CA PHE A 57 -5.12 3.58 3.67
C PHE A 57 -4.18 4.77 3.60
N LEU A 58 -4.69 5.88 3.07
CA LEU A 58 -3.99 7.16 3.05
C LEU A 58 -4.62 8.06 4.12
N ASP A 59 -3.77 8.66 4.96
CA ASP A 59 -4.17 9.62 5.99
C ASP A 59 -3.28 10.86 5.83
N ASP A 60 -3.87 11.99 5.46
CA ASP A 60 -3.13 13.22 5.14
C ASP A 60 -1.99 12.99 4.13
N ASP A 61 -2.34 12.29 3.04
CA ASP A 61 -1.42 11.76 2.02
C ASP A 61 -0.40 10.73 2.52
N GLU A 62 -0.25 10.43 3.81
CA GLU A 62 0.70 9.42 4.30
C GLU A 62 0.17 7.99 4.21
N PHE A 63 1.06 7.05 3.86
CA PHE A 63 0.70 5.63 3.80
C PHE A 63 0.58 5.03 5.20
N VAL A 64 -0.60 4.51 5.51
CA VAL A 64 -0.82 3.73 6.73
C VAL A 64 -1.17 2.31 6.36
N PHE A 65 -0.19 1.42 6.52
CA PHE A 65 -0.36 -0.01 6.25
C PHE A 65 -1.14 -0.68 7.40
N MET A 66 -2.16 -1.45 7.06
CA MET A 66 -3.03 -2.15 8.00
C MET A 66 -2.73 -3.66 8.03
N GLY A 67 -2.37 -4.16 9.21
CA GLY A 67 -2.28 -5.60 9.53
C GLY A 67 -1.29 -5.90 10.67
N GLU A 68 -1.56 -6.96 11.44
CA GLU A 68 -0.57 -7.59 12.38
C GLU A 68 0.71 -8.05 11.65
N HIS A 69 0.63 -8.18 10.33
CA HIS A 69 1.70 -8.55 9.41
C HIS A 69 1.96 -7.43 8.39
N ALA A 70 2.12 -6.17 8.85
CA ALA A 70 2.79 -5.13 8.05
C ALA A 70 4.26 -5.49 7.68
N THR A 71 4.71 -6.68 8.07
CA THR A 71 5.77 -7.43 7.40
C THR A 71 5.28 -7.84 6.01
N PHE A 72 5.67 -7.05 5.00
CA PHE A 72 6.25 -7.68 3.82
C PHE A 72 7.23 -8.72 4.35
N GLN A 73 6.84 -10.00 4.40
CA GLN A 73 7.80 -11.06 4.67
C GLN A 73 8.74 -11.02 3.48
N VAL A 74 9.89 -10.38 3.71
CA VAL A 74 11.07 -10.61 2.93
C VAL A 74 11.32 -12.10 3.08
N SER A 75 10.96 -12.89 2.07
CA SER A 75 11.57 -14.20 1.91
C SER A 75 13.05 -13.94 1.68
N ASP A 76 13.81 -13.87 2.78
CA ASP A 76 15.24 -14.11 2.72
C ASP A 76 15.41 -15.63 2.72
N ARG A 77 15.64 -16.14 1.51
CA ARG A 77 16.20 -17.45 1.17
C ARG A 77 15.32 -18.69 1.27
#